data_AF-A0A953JYM0-F1
#
_entry.id   AF-A0A953JYM0-F1
#
_cell.length_a   1.000
_cell.length_b   1.000
_cell.length_c   1.000
_cell.angle_alpha   90.00
_cell.angle_beta   90.00
_cell.angle_gamma   90.00
#
_symmetry.space_group_name_H-M   'P 1'
#
loop_
_entity.id
_entity.type
_entity.pdbx_description
1 polymer ?
#
loop_
_entity_poly.entity_id
_entity_poly.type
_entity_poly.pdbx_seq_one_letter_code
_entity_poly.pdbx_strand_id
1 'polypeptide(L)'
;IVDTWQNKRNRMKQVCTNCHTDNYVNAFYQQYDDFVINYNEKFAKPGQAIMGALRSAKLISEQEFDEPIEWTWFYLWHHEGRRARHGASMMAPDYAHWHGMYEVAERFYQGLVPEARELADQAAEHGNAEAAESVRKVIDEILARPEHKWYEAHRIQPPQAAKISLPAQVAEDRVEAP
;
A
#
# COMPACT_ATOMS: atom_id res chain seq x y z
N ILE A 1 33.97 9.57 -4.01
CA ILE A 1 34.29 8.12 -4.05
C ILE A 1 33.16 7.42 -4.78
N VAL A 2 33.39 6.91 -5.98
CA VAL A 2 32.43 6.05 -6.69
C VAL A 2 32.65 4.62 -6.21
N ASP A 3 31.58 3.93 -5.82
CA ASP A 3 31.67 2.58 -5.22
C ASP A 3 30.38 1.77 -5.49
N THR A 4 30.51 0.45 -5.54
CA THR A 4 29.40 -0.48 -5.80
C THR A 4 28.51 -0.65 -4.58
N TRP A 5 27.25 -1.04 -4.77
CA TRP A 5 26.34 -1.32 -3.65
C TRP A 5 26.79 -2.57 -2.87
N GLN A 6 27.43 -3.54 -3.53
CA GLN A 6 27.98 -4.75 -2.90
C GLN A 6 29.10 -4.40 -1.94
N ASN A 7 30.01 -3.50 -2.33
CA ASN A 7 31.08 -3.03 -1.46
C ASN A 7 30.53 -2.27 -0.24
N LYS A 8 29.52 -1.41 -0.46
CA LYS A 8 28.81 -0.72 0.63
C LYS A 8 28.15 -1.71 1.59
N ARG A 9 27.46 -2.72 1.07
CA ARG A 9 26.84 -3.81 1.85
C ARG A 9 27.87 -4.58 2.67
N ASN A 10 29.01 -4.92 2.09
CA ASN A 10 30.08 -5.63 2.79
C ASN A 10 30.66 -4.79 3.94
N ARG A 11 30.84 -3.48 3.75
CA ARG A 11 31.25 -2.59 4.85
C ARG A 11 30.20 -2.49 5.95
N MET A 12 28.91 -2.47 5.62
CA MET A 12 27.86 -2.53 6.64
C MET A 12 27.89 -3.85 7.40
N LYS A 13 28.06 -4.99 6.71
CA LYS A 13 28.22 -6.32 7.33
C LYS A 13 29.38 -6.35 8.32
N GLN A 14 30.53 -5.76 7.96
CA GLN A 14 31.71 -5.70 8.83
C GLN A 14 31.43 -5.02 10.18
N VAL A 15 30.52 -4.04 10.23
CA VAL A 15 30.12 -3.41 11.50
C VAL A 15 29.31 -4.40 12.34
N CYS A 16 28.38 -5.12 11.73
CA CYS A 16 27.53 -6.10 12.41
C CYS A 16 28.33 -7.29 12.97
N THR A 17 29.37 -7.73 12.24
CA THR A 17 30.20 -8.88 12.63
C THR A 17 31.10 -8.63 13.84
N ASN A 18 31.19 -7.38 14.33
CA ASN A 18 31.84 -7.12 15.62
C ASN A 18 31.09 -7.77 16.79
N CYS A 19 29.78 -8.02 16.65
CA CYS A 19 28.92 -8.54 17.72
C CYS A 19 28.13 -9.80 17.32
N HIS A 20 27.84 -9.98 16.03
CA HIS A 20 26.98 -11.07 15.53
C HIS A 20 27.75 -12.03 14.62
N THR A 21 27.32 -13.29 14.58
CA THR A 21 27.90 -14.29 13.67
C THR A 21 27.55 -13.99 12.21
N ASP A 22 28.40 -14.42 11.28
CA ASP A 22 28.17 -14.25 9.84
C ASP A 22 26.81 -14.81 9.40
N ASN A 23 26.41 -15.95 9.93
CA ASN A 23 25.11 -16.57 9.64
C ASN A 23 23.94 -15.65 10.02
N TYR A 24 24.00 -15.03 11.20
CA TYR A 24 22.97 -14.09 11.63
C TYR A 24 22.93 -12.85 10.72
N VAL A 25 24.10 -12.27 10.44
CA VAL A 25 24.22 -11.07 9.60
C VAL A 25 23.72 -11.35 8.17
N ASN A 26 24.07 -12.49 7.59
CA ASN A 26 23.60 -12.90 6.27
C ASN A 26 22.08 -13.12 6.24
N ALA A 27 21.53 -13.78 7.26
CA ALA A 27 20.08 -14.01 7.37
C ALA A 27 19.28 -12.71 7.54
N PHE A 28 19.75 -11.79 8.39
CA PHE A 28 19.16 -10.45 8.53
C PHE A 28 19.06 -9.73 7.19
N TYR A 29 20.16 -9.75 6.44
CA TYR A 29 20.25 -9.05 5.18
C TYR A 29 19.42 -9.70 4.06
N GLN A 30 19.31 -11.03 4.05
CA GLN A 30 18.35 -11.72 3.19
C GLN A 30 16.91 -11.29 3.52
N GLN A 31 16.53 -11.32 4.80
CA GLN A 31 15.20 -10.91 5.24
C GLN A 31 14.89 -9.45 4.89
N TYR A 32 15.86 -8.55 5.07
CA TYR A 32 15.70 -7.14 4.72
C TYR A 32 15.51 -6.95 3.21
N ASP A 33 16.29 -7.63 2.38
CA ASP A 33 16.16 -7.53 0.93
C ASP A 33 14.80 -8.10 0.45
N ASP A 34 14.38 -9.24 0.99
CA ASP A 34 13.07 -9.84 0.72
C ASP A 34 11.92 -8.94 1.14
N PHE A 35 12.04 -8.24 2.27
CA PHE A 35 11.05 -7.26 2.72
C PHE A 35 10.93 -6.08 1.74
N VAL A 36 12.06 -5.52 1.29
CA VAL A 36 12.08 -4.42 0.32
C VAL A 36 11.49 -4.87 -1.02
N ILE A 37 11.83 -6.07 -1.49
CA ILE A 37 11.26 -6.67 -2.71
C ILE A 37 9.74 -6.82 -2.55
N ASN A 38 9.27 -7.39 -1.43
CA ASN A 38 7.85 -7.55 -1.18
C ASN A 38 7.11 -6.21 -1.22
N TYR A 39 7.62 -5.18 -0.55
CA TYR A 39 7.05 -3.83 -0.64
C TYR A 39 7.03 -3.30 -2.08
N ASN A 40 8.14 -3.44 -2.81
CA ASN A 40 8.29 -2.91 -4.17
C ASN A 40 7.35 -3.59 -5.18
N GLU A 41 7.36 -4.92 -5.23
CA GLU A 41 6.61 -5.70 -6.22
C GLU A 41 5.11 -5.75 -5.92
N LYS A 42 4.74 -5.79 -4.64
CA LYS A 42 3.34 -5.90 -4.23
C LYS A 42 2.62 -4.56 -4.17
N PHE A 43 3.30 -3.47 -3.81
CA PHE A 43 2.63 -2.19 -3.54
C PHE A 43 3.18 -1.02 -4.36
N ALA A 44 4.50 -0.80 -4.35
CA ALA A 44 5.07 0.41 -4.97
C ALA A 44 4.96 0.43 -6.50
N LYS A 45 5.44 -0.61 -7.20
CA LYS A 45 5.33 -0.68 -8.67
C LYS A 45 3.86 -0.72 -9.13
N PRO A 46 2.97 -1.50 -8.50
CA PRO A 46 1.55 -1.49 -8.85
C PRO A 46 0.88 -0.13 -8.63
N GLY A 47 1.14 0.53 -7.49
CA GLY A 47 0.60 1.85 -7.24
C GLY A 47 1.13 2.89 -8.23
N GLN A 48 2.41 2.82 -8.59
CA GLN A 48 2.99 3.66 -9.65
C GLN A 48 2.32 3.40 -11.01
N ALA A 49 2.00 2.15 -11.34
CA ALA A 49 1.30 1.81 -12.59
C ALA A 49 -0.13 2.36 -12.61
N ILE A 50 -0.86 2.29 -11.49
CA ILE A 50 -2.21 2.88 -11.36
C ILE A 50 -2.14 4.41 -11.54
N MET A 51 -1.26 5.09 -10.83
CA MET A 51 -1.07 6.54 -10.97
C MET A 51 -0.63 6.93 -12.38
N GLY A 52 0.26 6.14 -13.00
CA GLY A 52 0.69 6.34 -14.38
C GLY A 52 -0.46 6.18 -15.38
N ALA A 53 -1.35 5.21 -15.18
CA ALA A 53 -2.54 5.02 -16.00
C ALA A 53 -3.50 6.21 -15.88
N LEU A 54 -3.78 6.67 -14.66
CA LEU A 54 -4.62 7.84 -14.41
C LEU A 54 -4.07 9.11 -15.09
N ARG A 55 -2.77 9.39 -14.95
CA ARG A 55 -2.11 10.52 -15.62
C ARG A 55 -2.18 10.40 -17.14
N SER A 56 -1.89 9.21 -17.67
CA SER A 56 -1.89 8.98 -19.13
C SER A 56 -3.30 9.12 -19.73
N ALA A 57 -4.31 8.70 -18.99
CA ALA A 57 -5.71 8.79 -19.35
C ALA A 57 -6.32 10.19 -19.08
N LYS A 58 -5.53 11.13 -18.52
CA LYS A 58 -5.96 12.48 -18.11
C LYS A 58 -7.16 12.47 -17.17
N LEU A 59 -7.20 11.48 -16.27
CA LEU A 59 -8.22 11.38 -15.22
C LEU A 59 -7.80 12.07 -13.91
N ILE A 60 -6.55 12.54 -13.86
CA ILE A 60 -6.02 13.41 -12.82
C ILE A 60 -5.29 14.58 -13.47
N SER A 61 -5.17 15.68 -12.75
CA SER A 61 -4.62 16.92 -13.25
C SER A 61 -3.10 16.85 -13.49
N GLU A 62 -2.55 17.83 -14.21
CA GLU A 62 -1.10 18.01 -14.30
C GLU A 62 -0.50 18.65 -13.04
N GLN A 63 -1.32 19.38 -12.28
CA GLN A 63 -0.90 20.01 -11.04
C GLN A 63 -0.75 18.92 -9.98
N GLU A 64 0.42 18.78 -9.38
CA GLU A 64 0.62 17.79 -8.33
C GLU A 64 0.00 18.28 -7.00
N PHE A 65 -0.50 17.31 -6.23
CA PHE A 65 -1.07 17.42 -4.90
C PHE A 65 -2.39 18.21 -4.81
N ASP A 66 -3.14 18.33 -5.89
CA ASP A 66 -4.46 18.96 -5.88
C ASP A 66 -5.62 17.96 -5.71
N GLU A 67 -5.38 16.68 -5.98
CA GLU A 67 -6.39 15.62 -5.87
C GLU A 67 -6.11 14.67 -4.69
N PRO A 68 -7.16 14.15 -3.99
CA PRO A 68 -6.99 13.27 -2.84
C PRO A 68 -6.14 12.02 -3.12
N ILE A 69 -6.27 11.43 -4.31
CA ILE A 69 -5.54 10.20 -4.67
C ILE A 69 -4.03 10.39 -4.72
N GLU A 70 -3.55 11.59 -5.03
CA GLU A 70 -2.13 11.90 -5.04
C GLU A 70 -1.57 11.93 -3.62
N TRP A 71 -2.36 12.37 -2.63
CA TRP A 71 -2.03 12.29 -1.21
C TRP A 71 -2.04 10.84 -0.71
N THR A 72 -3.05 10.06 -1.09
CA THR A 72 -3.10 8.61 -0.78
C THR A 72 -1.87 7.89 -1.32
N TRP A 73 -1.50 8.15 -2.58
CA TRP A 73 -0.28 7.63 -3.18
C TRP A 73 0.97 8.09 -2.42
N PHE A 74 1.07 9.38 -2.10
CA PHE A 74 2.20 9.92 -1.35
C PHE A 74 2.36 9.29 0.03
N TYR A 75 1.28 9.12 0.79
CA TYR A 75 1.34 8.46 2.10
C TYR A 75 1.81 7.01 2.01
N LEU A 76 1.28 6.27 1.02
CA LEU A 76 1.68 4.89 0.76
C LEU A 76 3.18 4.78 0.55
N TRP A 77 3.78 5.55 -0.37
CA TRP A 77 5.20 5.35 -0.71
C TRP A 77 6.18 6.13 0.17
N HIS A 78 5.82 7.36 0.55
CA HIS A 78 6.72 8.30 1.21
C HIS A 78 6.70 8.14 2.71
N HIS A 79 5.52 8.05 3.32
CA HIS A 79 5.38 8.03 4.77
C HIS A 79 5.46 6.60 5.29
N GLU A 80 4.50 5.77 4.90
CA GLU A 80 4.34 4.42 5.43
C GLU A 80 5.34 3.46 4.78
N GLY A 81 5.48 3.51 3.46
CA GLY A 81 6.43 2.69 2.71
C GLY A 81 7.89 2.95 3.07
N ARG A 82 8.24 4.21 3.40
CA ARG A 82 9.57 4.52 3.96
C ARG A 82 9.69 4.00 5.39
N ARG A 83 8.67 4.21 6.23
CA ARG A 83 8.68 3.76 7.62
C ARG A 83 8.85 2.25 7.73
N ALA A 84 8.13 1.50 6.90
CA ALA A 84 8.21 0.05 6.78
C ALA A 84 9.65 -0.40 6.47
N ARG A 85 10.24 0.13 5.39
CA ARG A 85 11.60 -0.24 4.96
C ARG A 85 12.67 0.19 5.96
N HIS A 86 12.50 1.37 6.57
CA HIS A 86 13.41 1.82 7.62
C HIS A 86 13.31 0.94 8.87
N GLY A 87 12.09 0.60 9.29
CA GLY A 87 11.83 -0.31 10.41
C GLY A 87 12.46 -1.68 10.19
N ALA A 88 12.32 -2.24 8.98
CA ALA A 88 12.98 -3.48 8.60
C ALA A 88 14.52 -3.36 8.65
N SER A 89 15.09 -2.25 8.19
CA SER A 89 16.55 -2.03 8.22
C SER A 89 17.13 -1.84 9.62
N MET A 90 16.32 -1.41 10.58
CA MET A 90 16.74 -1.05 11.94
C MET A 90 16.25 -2.06 13.00
N MET A 91 15.80 -3.25 12.57
CA MET A 91 15.29 -4.29 13.48
C MET A 91 14.15 -3.80 14.39
N ALA A 92 13.28 -2.93 13.87
CA ALA A 92 12.11 -2.40 14.56
C ALA A 92 10.83 -3.09 14.02
N PRO A 93 10.44 -4.26 14.56
CA PRO A 93 9.37 -5.08 14.00
C PRO A 93 8.01 -4.37 13.99
N ASP A 94 7.73 -3.54 14.99
CA ASP A 94 6.50 -2.75 15.08
C ASP A 94 6.40 -1.70 13.97
N TYR A 95 7.52 -1.03 13.67
CA TYR A 95 7.63 -0.08 12.57
C TYR A 95 7.69 -0.74 11.19
N ALA A 96 8.21 -1.97 11.11
CA ALA A 96 8.17 -2.76 9.88
C ALA A 96 6.73 -3.22 9.56
N HIS A 97 5.97 -3.58 10.60
CA HIS A 97 4.63 -4.15 10.46
C HIS A 97 3.51 -3.12 10.70
N TRP A 98 3.15 -2.85 11.96
CA TRP A 98 1.96 -2.08 12.33
C TRP A 98 2.00 -0.64 11.83
N HIS A 99 3.13 0.03 11.98
CA HIS A 99 3.32 1.40 11.48
C HIS A 99 3.92 1.44 10.07
N GLY A 100 4.06 0.28 9.43
CA GLY A 100 4.69 0.12 8.13
C GLY A 100 3.78 -0.61 7.16
N MET A 101 4.05 -1.91 6.94
CA MET A 101 3.34 -2.71 5.93
C MET A 101 1.82 -2.80 6.13
N TYR A 102 1.33 -2.69 7.36
CA TYR A 102 -0.10 -2.63 7.64
C TYR A 102 -0.72 -1.35 7.04
N GLU A 103 -0.14 -0.19 7.33
CA GLU A 103 -0.60 1.10 6.80
C GLU A 103 -0.43 1.13 5.27
N VAL A 104 0.70 0.63 4.72
CA VAL A 104 0.90 0.49 3.27
C VAL A 104 -0.21 -0.34 2.61
N ALA A 105 -0.58 -1.47 3.21
CA ALA A 105 -1.64 -2.31 2.69
C ALA A 105 -3.01 -1.62 2.81
N GLU A 106 -3.28 -0.95 3.91
CA GLU A 106 -4.49 -0.16 4.11
C GLU A 106 -4.61 0.93 3.03
N ARG A 107 -3.58 1.74 2.79
CA ARG A 107 -3.59 2.74 1.71
C ARG A 107 -3.79 2.13 0.35
N PHE A 108 -3.16 1.00 0.07
CA PHE A 108 -3.28 0.38 -1.24
C PHE A 108 -4.70 -0.14 -1.50
N TYR A 109 -5.26 -0.90 -0.55
CA TYR A 109 -6.52 -1.62 -0.74
C TYR A 109 -7.76 -0.81 -0.37
N GLN A 110 -7.66 0.12 0.58
CA GLN A 110 -8.78 0.93 1.05
C GLN A 110 -8.77 2.36 0.49
N GLY A 111 -7.62 2.86 0.05
CA GLY A 111 -7.50 4.17 -0.59
C GLY A 111 -7.29 4.07 -2.10
N LEU A 112 -6.04 3.80 -2.51
CA LEU A 112 -5.56 3.96 -3.89
C LEU A 112 -6.40 3.19 -4.92
N VAL A 113 -6.68 1.91 -4.67
CA VAL A 113 -7.45 1.08 -5.61
C VAL A 113 -8.91 1.55 -5.73
N PRO A 114 -9.67 1.73 -4.63
CA PRO A 114 -11.01 2.31 -4.69
C PRO A 114 -11.06 3.70 -5.34
N GLU A 115 -10.18 4.62 -4.95
CA GLU A 115 -10.15 5.99 -5.49
C GLU A 115 -9.88 5.99 -7.00
N ALA A 116 -8.95 5.15 -7.46
CA ALA A 116 -8.66 5.03 -8.90
C ALA A 116 -9.86 4.46 -9.69
N ARG A 117 -10.62 3.53 -9.09
CA ARG A 117 -11.85 3.02 -9.69
C ARG A 117 -12.93 4.08 -9.74
N GLU A 118 -13.10 4.86 -8.68
CA GLU A 118 -14.06 5.95 -8.65
C GLU A 118 -13.77 6.99 -9.74
N LEU A 119 -12.51 7.39 -9.92
CA LEU A 119 -12.11 8.30 -11.01
C LEU A 119 -12.42 7.71 -12.40
N ALA A 120 -12.19 6.41 -12.59
CA ALA A 120 -12.56 5.72 -13.82
C ALA A 120 -14.09 5.68 -14.02
N ASP A 121 -14.86 5.42 -12.97
CA ASP A 121 -16.33 5.37 -13.01
C ASP A 121 -16.90 6.74 -13.38
N GLN A 122 -16.42 7.81 -12.72
CA GLN A 122 -16.79 9.18 -13.05
C GLN A 122 -16.44 9.52 -14.50
N ALA A 123 -15.26 9.14 -14.98
CA ALA A 123 -14.87 9.35 -16.38
C ALA A 123 -15.85 8.69 -17.36
N ALA A 124 -16.26 7.45 -17.08
CA ALA A 124 -17.24 6.74 -17.91
C ALA A 124 -18.61 7.43 -17.93
N GLU A 125 -19.10 7.87 -16.76
CA GLU A 125 -20.36 8.61 -16.64
C GLU A 125 -20.36 9.93 -17.41
N HIS A 126 -19.20 10.59 -17.50
CA HIS A 126 -19.02 11.84 -18.25
C HIS A 126 -18.62 11.62 -19.72
N GLY A 127 -18.80 10.40 -20.25
CA GLY A 127 -18.63 10.10 -21.68
C GLY A 127 -17.21 9.72 -22.09
N ASN A 128 -16.28 9.53 -21.16
CA ASN A 128 -14.91 9.10 -21.41
C ASN A 128 -14.68 7.63 -21.04
N ALA A 129 -15.49 6.74 -21.63
CA ALA A 129 -15.47 5.31 -21.35
C ALA A 129 -14.15 4.63 -21.73
N GLU A 130 -13.44 5.12 -22.75
CA GLU A 130 -12.15 4.57 -23.18
C GLU A 130 -11.06 4.80 -22.13
N ALA A 131 -10.97 6.02 -21.58
CA ALA A 131 -10.04 6.33 -20.50
C ALA A 131 -10.35 5.48 -19.25
N ALA A 132 -11.63 5.38 -18.88
CA ALA A 132 -12.08 4.56 -17.77
C ALA A 132 -11.63 3.10 -17.90
N GLU A 133 -11.86 2.50 -19.07
CA GLU A 133 -11.49 1.11 -19.34
C GLU A 133 -9.96 0.91 -19.30
N SER A 134 -9.19 1.87 -19.79
CA SER A 134 -7.72 1.79 -19.75
C SER A 134 -7.18 1.71 -18.31
N VAL A 135 -7.77 2.45 -17.38
CA VAL A 135 -7.38 2.44 -15.96
C VAL A 135 -7.88 1.18 -15.27
N ARG A 136 -9.14 0.78 -15.50
CA ARG A 136 -9.70 -0.46 -14.93
C ARG A 136 -8.89 -1.68 -15.33
N LYS A 137 -8.48 -1.78 -16.59
CA LYS A 137 -7.63 -2.86 -17.08
C LYS A 137 -6.32 -2.98 -16.29
N VAL A 138 -5.63 -1.86 -16.03
CA VAL A 138 -4.40 -1.87 -15.24
C VAL A 138 -4.65 -2.36 -13.81
N ILE A 139 -5.73 -1.89 -13.18
CA ILE A 139 -6.13 -2.31 -11.83
C ILE A 139 -6.44 -3.82 -11.81
N ASP A 140 -7.20 -4.32 -12.78
CA ASP A 140 -7.62 -5.71 -12.83
C ASP A 140 -6.44 -6.65 -13.11
N GLU A 141 -5.51 -6.27 -13.99
CA GLU A 141 -4.25 -7.02 -14.22
C GLU A 141 -3.41 -7.10 -12.93
N ILE A 142 -3.34 -6.01 -12.16
CA ILE A 142 -2.65 -5.95 -10.87
C ILE A 142 -3.32 -6.87 -9.84
N LEU A 143 -4.64 -6.83 -9.73
CA LEU A 143 -5.41 -7.58 -8.74
C LEU A 143 -5.58 -9.06 -9.10
N ALA A 144 -5.39 -9.43 -10.37
CA ALA A 144 -5.35 -10.82 -10.82
C ALA A 144 -4.09 -11.57 -10.35
N ARG A 145 -3.02 -10.86 -9.94
CA ARG A 145 -1.79 -11.48 -9.44
C ARG A 145 -2.04 -12.25 -8.13
N PRO A 146 -1.39 -13.41 -7.91
CA PRO A 146 -1.67 -14.30 -6.78
C PRO A 146 -1.72 -13.63 -5.41
N GLU A 147 -0.84 -12.67 -5.15
CA GLU A 147 -0.70 -11.94 -3.89
C GLU A 147 -1.82 -10.93 -3.60
N HIS A 148 -2.66 -10.62 -4.60
CA HIS A 148 -3.81 -9.72 -4.51
C HIS A 148 -5.17 -10.41 -4.66
N LYS A 149 -5.21 -11.66 -5.15
CA LYS A 149 -6.47 -12.38 -5.46
C LYS A 149 -7.49 -12.42 -4.31
N TRP A 150 -7.02 -12.44 -3.07
CA TRP A 150 -7.88 -12.44 -1.89
C TRP A 150 -8.75 -11.19 -1.82
N TYR A 151 -8.26 -10.04 -2.31
CA TYR A 151 -8.92 -8.74 -2.18
C TYR A 151 -10.28 -8.74 -2.86
N GLU A 152 -10.37 -9.14 -4.13
CA GLU A 152 -11.66 -9.16 -4.83
C GLU A 152 -12.63 -10.20 -4.26
N ALA A 153 -12.11 -11.34 -3.80
CA ALA A 153 -12.94 -12.39 -3.20
C ALA A 153 -13.53 -12.01 -1.82
N HIS A 154 -12.88 -11.10 -1.09
CA HIS A 154 -13.23 -10.78 0.30
C HIS A 154 -13.39 -9.28 0.57
N ARG A 155 -13.39 -8.43 -0.46
CA ARG A 155 -13.56 -6.99 -0.25
C ARG A 155 -14.89 -6.77 0.42
N ILE A 156 -14.84 -6.02 1.52
CA ILE A 156 -16.04 -5.51 2.16
C ILE A 156 -16.60 -4.49 1.17
N GLN A 157 -17.66 -4.86 0.46
CA GLN A 157 -18.45 -3.91 -0.30
C GLN A 157 -18.86 -2.81 0.69
N PRO A 158 -18.73 -1.50 0.35
CA PRO A 158 -19.23 -0.46 1.23
C PRO A 158 -20.68 -0.82 1.58
N PRO A 159 -21.05 -0.84 2.87
CA PRO A 159 -22.41 -1.17 3.25
C PRO A 159 -23.32 -0.23 2.47
N GLN A 160 -24.28 -0.78 1.72
CA GLN A 160 -25.28 0.00 0.99
C GLN A 160 -26.06 0.84 2.00
N ALA A 161 -25.58 2.05 2.32
CA ALA A 161 -26.04 2.91 3.41
C ALA A 161 -26.85 2.16 4.48
N ALA A 162 -26.26 1.10 5.05
CA ALA A 162 -26.99 0.25 5.97
C ALA A 162 -27.11 1.08 7.25
N LYS A 163 -28.30 1.64 7.50
CA LYS A 163 -28.63 2.26 8.78
C LYS A 163 -28.22 1.28 9.85
N ILE A 164 -27.17 1.61 10.60
CA ILE A 164 -26.82 0.86 11.81
C ILE A 164 -27.96 1.11 12.79
N SER A 165 -29.00 0.30 12.73
CA SER A 165 -30.00 0.23 13.80
C SER A 165 -29.39 -0.65 14.87
N LEU A 166 -29.12 -0.05 16.04
CA LEU A 166 -28.82 -0.82 17.24
C LEU A 166 -29.97 -1.82 17.47
N PRO A 167 -29.69 -3.11 17.70
CA PRO A 167 -30.73 -4.05 18.10
C PRO A 167 -31.36 -3.57 19.41
N ALA A 168 -32.69 -3.62 19.49
CA ALA A 168 -33.49 -3.03 20.58
C ALA A 168 -33.04 -3.46 21.99
N GLN A 169 -32.48 -4.66 22.13
CA GLN A 169 -31.98 -5.18 23.42
C GLN A 169 -30.80 -4.40 24.01
N VAL A 170 -29.97 -3.72 23.20
CA VAL A 170 -28.83 -2.93 23.73
C VAL A 170 -29.28 -1.56 24.27
N ALA A 171 -30.49 -1.12 23.90
CA ALA A 171 -31.06 0.14 24.40
C ALA A 171 -31.67 -0.01 25.81
N GLU A 172 -32.23 -1.18 26.14
CA GLU A 172 -32.84 -1.43 27.46
C GLU A 172 -31.79 -1.63 28.57
N ASP A 173 -30.70 -2.35 28.29
CA ASP A 173 -29.63 -2.62 29.27
C ASP A 173 -28.82 -1.36 29.69
N ARG A 174 -28.98 -0.23 29.00
CA ARG A 174 -28.34 1.05 29.38
C ARG A 174 -29.21 1.94 30.25
N VAL A 175 -30.50 1.63 30.41
CA VAL A 175 -31.42 2.40 31.25
C VAL A 175 -31.49 1.84 32.67
N GLU A 176 -31.11 0.58 32.89
CA GLU A 176 -31.20 -0.10 34.18
C GLU A 176 -29.86 -0.43 34.87
N ALA A 177 -28.76 0.21 34.47
CA ALA A 177 -27.53 0.17 35.27
C ALA A 177 -27.61 1.23 36.39
N PRO A 178 -27.57 0.85 37.69
CA PRO A 178 -27.62 1.79 38.82
C PRO A 178 -26.36 2.66 38.95
#